data_AF-A0A2G8KYC8-F1
#
_entry.id   AF-A0A2G8KYC8-F1
#
_cell.length_a   1.000
_cell.length_b   1.000
_cell.length_c   1.000
_cell.angle_alpha   90.00
_cell.angle_beta   90.00
_cell.angle_gamma   90.00
#
_symmetry.space_group_name_H-M   'P 1'
#
loop_
_entity.id
_entity.type
_entity.pdbx_description
1 polymer ?
#
loop_
_entity_poly.entity_id
_entity_poly.type
_entity_poly.pdbx_seq_one_letter_code
_entity_poly.pdbx_strand_id
1 'polypeptide(L)'
;MVFLRVRLLQVDKEDLETPTGTMFDPYCAVNVLESVKTATGTTQLVQRKKSVYPEWNKCFDSHLYDGRQIQIIVKNKRPDLFMCEYQATVKKLAELCDKNGEVLTLWVSMLPER
;
A
#
# COMPACT_ATOMS: atom_id res chain seq x y z
N MET A 1 -15.22 16.71 1.32
CA MET A 1 -13.88 16.11 1.49
C MET A 1 -13.95 14.68 0.99
N VAL A 2 -13.12 14.28 0.02
CA VAL A 2 -13.22 12.96 -0.64
C VAL A 2 -12.15 12.03 -0.05
N PHE A 3 -12.55 10.79 0.26
CA PHE A 3 -11.67 9.77 0.83
C PHE A 3 -11.71 8.51 -0.04
N LEU A 4 -10.57 7.86 -0.17
CA LEU A 4 -10.45 6.52 -0.73
C LEU A 4 -10.48 5.53 0.44
N ARG A 5 -11.49 4.65 0.45
CA ARG A 5 -11.59 3.55 1.42
C ARG A 5 -10.97 2.30 0.80
N VAL A 6 -9.91 1.80 1.42
CA VAL A 6 -9.17 0.63 0.93
C VAL A 6 -9.28 -0.48 1.97
N ARG A 7 -9.35 -1.73 1.49
CA ARG A 7 -9.33 -2.93 2.31
C ARG A 7 -8.32 -3.91 1.72
N LEU A 8 -7.38 -4.36 2.54
CA LEU A 8 -6.41 -5.39 2.14
C LEU A 8 -7.03 -6.74 2.46
N LEU A 9 -7.19 -7.61 1.47
CA LEU A 9 -7.89 -8.89 1.63
C LEU A 9 -6.92 -10.01 1.97
N GLN A 10 -5.95 -10.22 1.10
CA GLN A 10 -4.98 -11.31 1.19
C GLN A 10 -3.74 -10.98 0.35
N VAL A 11 -2.70 -11.81 0.53
CA VAL A 11 -1.51 -11.83 -0.30
C VAL A 11 -1.22 -13.27 -0.69
N ASP A 12 -0.92 -13.50 -1.96
CA ASP A 12 -0.61 -14.84 -2.45
C ASP A 12 0.80 -15.24 -2.03
N LYS A 13 0.93 -16.41 -1.40
CA LYS A 13 2.20 -16.93 -0.92
C LYS A 13 3.12 -17.38 -2.07
N GLU A 14 2.54 -17.82 -3.18
CA GLU A 14 3.28 -18.41 -4.30
C GLU A 14 4.23 -17.40 -4.96
N ASP A 15 3.85 -16.12 -4.95
CA ASP A 15 4.64 -15.02 -5.49
C ASP A 15 5.69 -14.47 -4.52
N LEU A 16 5.76 -15.00 -3.29
CA LEU A 16 6.62 -14.45 -2.25
C LEU A 16 7.80 -15.36 -1.92
N GLU A 17 8.99 -14.77 -1.87
CA GLU A 17 10.19 -15.46 -1.42
C GLU A 17 10.18 -15.56 0.12
N THR A 18 9.73 -16.71 0.63
CA THR A 18 9.88 -17.05 2.06
C THR A 18 10.96 -18.11 2.24
N PRO A 19 11.87 -17.97 3.23
CA PRO A 19 12.84 -19.02 3.53
C PRO A 19 12.14 -20.33 3.91
N THR A 20 12.63 -21.45 3.41
CA THR A 20 12.07 -22.79 3.65
C THR A 20 11.95 -23.07 5.16
N GLY A 21 10.76 -23.48 5.60
CA GLY A 21 10.50 -23.80 7.02
C GLY A 21 10.13 -22.60 7.90
N THR A 22 9.99 -21.40 7.33
CA THR A 22 9.48 -20.24 8.08
C THR A 22 7.96 -20.22 8.17
N MET A 23 7.44 -19.73 9.29
CA MET A 23 6.01 -19.54 9.47
C MET A 23 5.55 -18.38 8.59
N PHE A 24 4.54 -18.62 7.76
CA PHE A 24 3.94 -17.59 6.93
C PHE A 24 2.89 -16.83 7.75
N ASP A 25 3.26 -15.64 8.21
CA ASP A 25 2.44 -14.75 9.04
C ASP A 25 2.56 -13.32 8.49
N PRO A 26 2.03 -13.04 7.29
CA PRO A 26 2.22 -11.77 6.61
C PRO A 26 1.39 -10.66 7.26
N TYR A 27 1.94 -9.47 7.32
CA TYR A 27 1.25 -8.25 7.72
C TYR A 27 1.65 -7.08 6.83
N CYS A 28 0.77 -6.08 6.73
CA CYS A 28 0.99 -4.91 5.89
C CYS A 28 1.39 -3.69 6.71
N ALA A 29 2.39 -2.97 6.21
CA ALA A 29 2.70 -1.60 6.61
C ALA A 29 2.29 -0.65 5.49
N VAL A 30 1.39 0.28 5.78
CA VAL A 30 0.90 1.28 4.82
C VAL A 30 1.53 2.63 5.15
N ASN A 31 2.39 3.10 4.25
CA ASN A 31 3.00 4.42 4.30
C ASN A 31 2.23 5.37 3.39
N VAL A 32 2.01 6.59 3.88
CA VAL A 32 1.41 7.66 3.10
C VAL A 32 2.48 8.70 2.83
N LEU A 33 2.86 8.82 1.56
CA LEU A 33 3.88 9.72 1.06
C LEU A 33 3.22 10.94 0.43
N GLU A 34 3.78 12.11 0.70
CA GLU A 34 3.29 13.39 0.16
C GLU A 34 4.37 14.02 -0.72
N SER A 35 3.99 14.41 -1.94
CA SER A 35 4.85 15.17 -2.83
C SER A 35 5.05 16.58 -2.30
N VAL A 36 6.30 16.92 -1.98
CA VAL A 36 6.71 18.24 -1.53
C VAL A 36 7.70 18.81 -2.56
N LYS A 37 7.48 20.05 -2.99
CA LYS A 37 8.47 20.78 -3.80
C LYS A 37 9.55 21.34 -2.89
N THR A 38 10.79 20.93 -3.12
CA THR A 38 11.97 21.44 -2.42
C THR A 38 12.34 22.83 -2.94
N ALA A 39 13.08 23.61 -2.15
CA ALA A 39 13.59 24.94 -2.53
C ALA A 39 14.41 24.94 -3.85
N THR A 40 14.98 23.79 -4.21
CA THR A 40 15.70 23.55 -5.46
C THR A 40 14.79 23.27 -6.66
N GLY A 41 13.46 23.28 -6.48
CA GLY A 41 12.47 23.01 -7.52
C GLY A 41 12.17 21.51 -7.76
N THR A 42 12.92 20.59 -7.14
CA THR A 42 12.67 19.14 -7.27
C THR A 42 11.48 18.70 -6.42
N THR A 43 10.67 17.78 -6.95
CA THR A 43 9.57 17.17 -6.18
C THR A 43 10.10 15.92 -5.48
N GLN A 44 9.98 15.86 -4.16
CA GLN A 44 10.36 14.71 -3.34
C GLN A 44 9.13 14.15 -2.61
N LEU A 45 9.13 12.83 -2.42
CA LEU A 45 8.11 12.14 -1.65
C LEU A 45 8.54 12.08 -0.19
N VAL A 46 7.75 12.68 0.69
CA VAL A 46 8.04 12.75 2.12
C VAL A 46 6.94 12.04 2.89
N GLN A 47 7.32 11.08 3.73
CA GLN A 47 6.41 10.47 4.68
C GLN A 47 6.21 11.41 5.88
N ARG A 48 5.11 12.17 5.88
CA ARG A 48 4.77 13.03 7.03
C ARG A 48 4.05 12.30 8.17
N LYS A 49 3.30 11.24 7.84
CA LYS A 49 2.50 10.48 8.79
C LYS A 49 3.20 9.17 9.16
N LYS A 50 3.03 8.72 10.40
CA LYS A 50 3.49 7.39 10.83
C LYS A 50 2.84 6.30 9.98
N SER A 51 3.59 5.22 9.73
CA SER A 51 3.10 4.02 9.06
C SER A 51 1.89 3.45 9.79
N VAL A 52 0.88 3.06 9.03
CA VAL A 52 -0.34 2.41 9.53
C VAL A 52 -0.20 0.92 9.32
N TYR A 53 -0.62 0.10 10.28
CA TYR A 53 -0.59 -1.35 10.18
C TYR A 53 -2.02 -1.88 10.19
N PRO A 54 -2.74 -1.81 9.06
CA PRO A 54 -4.11 -2.31 9.01
C PRO A 54 -4.11 -3.83 9.15
N GLU A 55 -5.09 -4.36 9.87
CA GLU A 55 -5.37 -5.79 9.84
C GLU A 55 -5.99 -6.18 8.49
N TRP A 56 -5.75 -7.42 8.07
CA TRP A 56 -6.43 -8.00 6.92
C TRP A 56 -7.95 -7.93 7.08
N ASN A 57 -8.65 -7.71 5.98
CA ASN A 57 -10.10 -7.52 5.88
C ASN A 57 -10.67 -6.30 6.61
N LYS A 58 -9.84 -5.45 7.24
CA LYS A 58 -10.29 -4.16 7.79
C LYS A 58 -10.11 -3.03 6.78
N CYS A 59 -11.10 -2.15 6.75
CA CYS A 59 -11.06 -0.95 5.94
C CYS A 59 -10.20 0.13 6.61
N PHE A 60 -9.43 0.86 5.82
CA PHE A 60 -8.78 2.10 6.23
C PHE A 60 -9.04 3.20 5.20
N ASP A 61 -9.14 4.44 5.69
CA ASP A 61 -9.47 5.59 4.86
C ASP A 61 -8.22 6.44 4.61
N SER A 62 -7.96 6.74 3.33
CA SER A 62 -6.92 7.67 2.91
C SER A 62 -7.56 8.90 2.26
N HIS A 63 -7.05 10.09 2.55
CA HIS A 63 -7.60 11.29 1.92
C HIS A 63 -7.10 11.41 0.49
N LEU A 64 -8.00 11.79 -0.42
CA LEU A 64 -7.69 12.03 -1.83
C LEU A 64 -7.09 13.43 -2.00
N TYR A 65 -5.76 13.52 -1.94
CA TYR A 65 -5.03 14.74 -2.25
C TYR A 65 -4.12 14.54 -3.46
N ASP A 66 -3.97 15.58 -4.27
CA ASP A 66 -3.06 15.54 -5.41
C ASP A 66 -1.60 15.47 -4.91
N GLY A 67 -0.77 14.68 -5.59
CA GLY A 67 0.59 14.38 -5.13
C GLY A 67 0.71 13.45 -3.91
N ARG A 68 -0.37 12.80 -3.45
CA ARG A 68 -0.27 11.76 -2.42
C ARG A 68 -0.04 10.39 -3.06
N GLN A 69 0.93 9.65 -2.52
CA GLN A 69 1.17 8.25 -2.85
C GLN A 69 0.96 7.36 -1.63
N ILE A 70 0.47 6.16 -1.87
CA ILE A 70 0.39 5.08 -0.90
C ILE A 70 1.47 4.07 -1.27
N GLN A 71 2.25 3.67 -0.27
CA GLN A 71 3.17 2.55 -0.36
C GLN A 71 2.69 1.48 0.64
N ILE A 72 2.35 0.31 0.13
CA ILE A 72 1.94 -0.86 0.89
C ILE A 72 3.13 -1.80 0.91
N ILE A 73 3.64 -2.12 2.09
CA ILE A 73 4.76 -3.05 2.27
C ILE A 73 4.22 -4.30 2.94
N VAL A 74 4.46 -5.46 2.34
CA VAL A 74 4.17 -6.76 2.93
C VAL A 74 5.43 -7.25 3.64
N LYS A 75 5.28 -7.59 4.91
CA LYS A 75 6.32 -8.17 5.74
C LYS A 75 5.84 -9.48 6.33
N ASN A 76 6.76 -10.42 6.52
CA ASN A 76 6.49 -11.57 7.37
C ASN A 76 6.73 -11.17 8.82
N LYS A 77 5.91 -11.63 9.76
CA LYS A 77 6.10 -11.34 11.19
C LYS A 77 7.16 -12.23 11.84
N ARG A 78 7.34 -13.46 11.33
CA ARG A 78 8.17 -14.50 11.95
C ARG A 78 8.96 -15.30 10.90
N PRO A 79 10.21 -14.89 10.57
CA PRO A 79 10.94 -13.72 11.08
C PRO A 79 10.43 -12.39 10.52
N ASP A 80 10.75 -11.26 11.16
CA ASP A 80 10.49 -9.92 10.61
C ASP A 80 11.32 -9.72 9.33
N LEU A 81 10.66 -9.90 8.18
CA LEU A 81 11.30 -9.91 6.88
C LEU A 81 10.46 -9.13 5.88
N PHE A 82 11.10 -8.23 5.14
CA PHE A 82 10.49 -7.59 3.98
C PHE A 82 10.25 -8.63 2.87
N MET A 83 9.03 -8.65 2.32
CA MET A 83 8.67 -9.59 1.26
C MET A 83 8.52 -8.87 -0.08
N CYS A 84 7.63 -7.88 -0.11
CA CYS A 84 7.38 -7.08 -1.31
C CYS A 84 6.70 -5.76 -0.95
N GLU A 85 6.59 -4.87 -1.91
CA GLU A 85 5.92 -3.59 -1.79
C GLU A 85 5.12 -3.20 -3.04
N TYR A 86 4.10 -2.39 -2.84
CA TYR A 86 3.32 -1.78 -3.91
C TYR A 86 3.24 -0.29 -3.67
N GLN A 87 3.62 0.51 -4.67
CA GLN A 87 3.53 1.96 -4.60
C GLN A 87 2.66 2.51 -5.73
N ALA A 88 1.66 3.31 -5.37
CA ALA A 88 0.79 3.97 -6.34
C ALA A 88 0.30 5.33 -5.83
N THR A 89 -0.01 6.21 -6.76
CA THR A 89 -0.68 7.48 -6.47
C THR A 89 -2.13 7.22 -6.06
N VAL A 90 -2.61 7.85 -4.99
CA VAL A 90 -3.99 7.66 -4.49
C VAL A 90 -5.02 8.03 -5.56
N LYS A 91 -4.70 9.04 -6.38
CA LYS A 91 -5.49 9.45 -7.54
C LYS A 91 -5.67 8.32 -8.56
N LYS A 92 -4.59 7.60 -8.90
CA LYS A 92 -4.63 6.44 -9.81
C LYS A 92 -5.54 5.34 -9.25
N LEU A 93 -5.47 5.07 -7.94
CA LEU A 93 -6.36 4.10 -7.31
C LEU A 93 -7.83 4.55 -7.34
N ALA A 94 -8.08 5.83 -7.09
CA ALA A 94 -9.44 6.37 -7.14
C ALA A 94 -10.04 6.42 -8.55
N GLU A 95 -9.20 6.58 -9.58
CA GLU A 95 -9.62 6.50 -10.99
C GLU A 95 -10.04 5.09 -11.40
N LEU A 96 -9.51 4.05 -10.74
CA LEU A 96 -9.95 2.67 -10.94
C LEU A 96 -11.33 2.43 -10.31
N CYS A 97 -11.65 3.12 -9.21
CA CYS A 97 -12.94 2.97 -8.54
C CYS A 97 -14.07 3.56 -9.41
N ASP A 98 -15.14 2.78 -9.59
CA ASP A 98 -16.32 3.29 -10.29
C ASP A 98 -17.06 4.32 -9.41
N LYS A 99 -17.62 5.34 -10.06
CA LYS A 99 -18.41 6.39 -9.42
C LYS A 99 -19.77 5.89 -8.91
N ASN A 100 -20.16 4.69 -9.31
CA ASN A 100 -21.43 4.06 -8.94
C ASN A 100 -21.45 3.48 -7.51
N GLY A 101 -20.33 3.57 -6.78
CA GLY A 101 -20.25 3.13 -5.38
C GLY A 101 -20.02 1.63 -5.21
N GLU A 102 -19.73 0.91 -6.28
CA GLU A 102 -19.32 -0.50 -6.21
C GLU A 102 -17.90 -0.63 -5.65
N VAL A 103 -17.71 -1.65 -4.81
CA VAL A 103 -16.39 -1.96 -4.25
C VAL A 103 -15.59 -2.72 -5.29
N LEU A 104 -14.62 -2.03 -5.92
CA LEU A 104 -13.67 -2.68 -6.80
C LEU A 104 -12.71 -3.57 -6.00
N THR A 105 -12.62 -4.84 -6.38
CA THR A 105 -11.63 -5.79 -5.86
C THR A 105 -10.70 -6.17 -7.00
N LEU A 106 -9.40 -5.95 -6.82
CA LEU A 106 -8.37 -6.26 -7.81
C LEU A 106 -7.10 -6.78 -7.15
N TRP A 107 -6.37 -7.62 -7.88
CA TRP A 107 -5.02 -8.02 -7.53
C TRP A 107 -4.02 -6.99 -8.04
N VAL A 108 -3.02 -6.67 -7.23
CA VAL A 108 -1.94 -5.74 -7.59
C VAL A 108 -0.62 -6.49 -7.64
N SER A 109 0.14 -6.29 -8.71
CA SER A 109 1.52 -6.77 -8.80
C SER A 109 2.39 -5.99 -7.83
N MET A 110 3.14 -6.70 -6.98
CA MET A 110 4.06 -6.10 -6.01
C MET A 110 5.51 -6.25 -6.49
N LEU A 111 6.37 -5.34 -6.07
CA LEU A 111 7.80 -5.32 -6.34
C LEU A 111 8.59 -5.86 -5.13
N PRO A 112 9.69 -6.62 -5.33
CA PRO A 112 10.14 -7.15 -6.61
C PRO A 112 9.15 -8.19 -7.15
N GLU A 113 8.83 -8.06 -8.45
CA GLU A 113 8.06 -9.07 -9.17
C GLU A 113 9.01 -10.23 -9.50
N ARG A 114 8.61 -11.46 -9.20
CA ARG A 114 9.45 -12.65 -9.35
C ARG A 114 9.53 -13.11 -10.81
#